data_AF-A0A372JRT2-F1
#
_entry.id   AF-A0A372JRT2-F1
#
_cell.length_a   1.000
_cell.length_b   1.000
_cell.length_c   1.000
_cell.angle_alpha   90.00
_cell.angle_beta   90.00
_cell.angle_gamma   90.00
#
_symmetry.space_group_name_H-M   'P 1'
#
loop_
_entity.id
_entity.type
_entity.pdbx_description
1 polymer ?
#
loop_
_entity_poly.entity_id
_entity_poly.type
_entity_poly.pdbx_seq_one_letter_code
_entity_poly.pdbx_strand_id
1 'polypeptide(L)'
;MNARIIPFPRRPRPALVAVPVSPVTVGWDAARRLYVARCPRCADAFTALGLADADDWADVHTCDAELVALLAEVVGAGWAA
;
A
#
# COMPACT_ATOMS: atom_id res chain seq x y z
N MET A 1 1.55 -39.41 -46.07
CA MET A 1 0.68 -39.14 -44.89
C MET A 1 1.15 -37.83 -44.30
N ASN A 2 0.35 -36.76 -44.37
CA ASN A 2 0.78 -35.41 -44.02
C ASN A 2 0.08 -35.00 -42.72
N ALA A 3 0.84 -34.89 -41.63
CA ALA A 3 0.31 -34.49 -40.32
C ALA A 3 0.20 -32.96 -40.22
N ARG A 4 -1.00 -32.45 -39.95
CA ARG A 4 -1.25 -31.03 -39.64
C ARG A 4 -1.14 -30.83 -38.12
N ILE A 5 -0.22 -29.95 -37.71
CA ILE A 5 -0.10 -29.50 -36.31
C ILE A 5 -1.22 -28.50 -36.06
N ILE A 6 -2.16 -28.83 -35.18
CA ILE A 6 -3.21 -27.90 -34.73
C ILE A 6 -2.68 -27.20 -33.46
N PRO A 7 -2.49 -25.87 -33.46
CA PRO A 7 -2.06 -25.16 -32.26
C PRO A 7 -3.20 -25.17 -31.23
N PHE A 8 -2.89 -25.64 -30.01
CA PHE A 8 -3.84 -25.67 -28.91
C PHE A 8 -4.27 -24.24 -28.52
N PRO A 9 -5.57 -24.00 -28.23
CA PRO A 9 -6.03 -22.71 -27.75
C PRO A 9 -5.40 -22.42 -26.39
N ARG A 10 -4.63 -21.33 -26.30
CA ARG A 10 -4.07 -20.85 -25.03
C ARG A 10 -5.23 -20.41 -24.14
N ARG A 11 -5.44 -21.12 -23.03
CA ARG A 11 -6.38 -20.66 -21.99
C ARG A 11 -5.93 -19.27 -21.50
N PRO A 12 -6.86 -18.30 -21.33
CA PRO A 12 -6.54 -17.03 -20.69
C PRO A 12 -6.00 -17.32 -19.29
N ARG A 13 -4.79 -16.81 -19.01
CA ARG A 13 -4.22 -16.86 -17.67
C ARG A 13 -5.10 -15.98 -16.76
N PRO A 14 -5.55 -16.46 -15.60
CA PRO A 14 -6.22 -15.61 -14.62
C PRO A 14 -5.31 -14.42 -14.30
N ALA A 15 -5.81 -13.20 -14.46
CA ALA A 15 -5.09 -12.02 -14.03
C ALA A 15 -4.94 -12.11 -12.51
N LEU A 16 -3.71 -12.05 -12.02
CA LEU A 16 -3.46 -11.87 -10.59
C LEU A 16 -4.06 -10.52 -10.21
N VAL A 17 -5.10 -10.54 -9.37
CA VAL A 17 -5.60 -9.32 -8.74
C VAL A 17 -4.45 -8.79 -7.90
N ALA A 18 -3.92 -7.62 -8.26
CA ALA A 18 -2.90 -6.96 -7.47
C ALA A 18 -3.52 -6.65 -6.12
N VAL A 19 -3.13 -7.39 -5.08
CA VAL A 19 -3.47 -7.03 -3.71
C VAL A 19 -2.77 -5.70 -3.45
N PRO A 20 -3.51 -4.62 -3.15
CA PRO A 20 -2.86 -3.37 -2.80
C PRO A 20 -2.08 -3.63 -1.51
N VAL A 21 -0.75 -3.69 -1.62
CA VAL A 21 0.12 -3.67 -0.45
C VAL A 21 -0.16 -2.36 0.27
N SER A 22 -0.59 -2.43 1.53
CA SER A 22 -0.86 -1.24 2.33
C SER A 22 0.40 -0.36 2.33
N PRO A 23 0.30 0.94 2.01
CA PRO A 23 1.44 1.84 1.99
C PRO A 23 1.96 2.17 3.40
N VAL A 24 1.27 1.71 4.45
CA VAL A 24 1.56 2.01 5.85
C VAL A 24 2.84 1.31 6.31
N THR A 25 3.72 2.06 6.98
CA THR A 25 4.89 1.51 7.67
C THR A 25 4.60 1.38 9.16
N VAL A 26 4.75 0.18 9.71
CA VAL A 26 4.65 -0.08 11.15
C VAL A 26 6.05 -0.25 11.73
N GLY A 27 6.33 0.44 12.84
CA GLY A 27 7.62 0.38 13.51
C GLY A 27 7.51 0.55 15.02
N TRP A 28 8.56 0.17 15.74
CA TRP A 28 8.65 0.38 17.19
C TRP A 28 9.35 1.69 17.53
N ASP A 29 8.71 2.54 18.34
CA ASP A 29 9.31 3.74 18.92
C ASP A 29 9.82 3.42 20.33
N ALA A 30 11.14 3.28 20.46
CA ALA A 30 11.79 2.94 21.73
C ALA A 30 11.72 4.06 22.78
N ALA A 31 11.65 5.33 22.37
CA ALA A 31 11.59 6.46 23.29
C ALA A 31 10.22 6.54 23.96
N ARG A 32 9.17 6.27 23.18
CA ARG A 32 7.78 6.26 23.67
C ARG A 32 7.34 4.90 24.20
N ARG A 33 8.05 3.82 23.85
CA ARG A 33 7.71 2.42 24.15
C ARG A 33 6.36 2.02 23.56
N LEU A 34 6.14 2.38 22.29
CA LEU A 34 4.89 2.14 21.56
C LEU A 34 5.21 1.65 20.14
N TYR A 35 4.29 0.90 19.54
CA TYR A 35 4.23 0.72 18.10
C TYR A 35 3.63 1.95 17.44
N VAL A 36 4.18 2.34 16.30
CA VAL A 36 3.75 3.49 15.50
C VAL A 36 3.54 3.02 14.07
N ALA A 37 2.30 3.10 13.61
CA ALA A 37 1.93 2.95 12.21
C ALA A 37 1.87 4.34 11.56
N ARG A 38 2.46 4.50 10.37
CA ARG A 38 2.47 5.77 9.62
C ARG A 38 2.12 5.54 8.17
N CYS A 39 1.19 6.32 7.65
CA CYS A 39 0.89 6.33 6.23
C CYS A 39 1.70 7.45 5.54
N PRO A 40 2.65 7.12 4.64
CA PRO A 40 3.46 8.12 3.96
C PRO A 40 2.66 8.94 2.94
N ARG A 41 1.45 8.51 2.57
CA ARG A 41 0.60 9.19 1.58
C ARG A 41 -0.21 10.34 2.18
N CYS A 42 -0.89 10.08 3.28
CA CYS A 42 -1.75 11.08 3.95
C CYS A 42 -1.12 11.68 5.21
N ALA A 43 0.09 11.24 5.59
CA ALA A 43 0.78 11.60 6.82
C ALA A 43 0.03 11.24 8.13
N ASP A 44 -1.03 10.44 8.04
CA ASP A 44 -1.76 9.94 9.20
C ASP A 44 -0.92 8.92 9.98
N ALA A 45 -1.11 8.90 11.30
CA ALA A 45 -0.35 8.05 12.19
C ALA A 45 -1.20 7.51 13.34
N PHE A 46 -0.93 6.26 13.69
CA PHE A 46 -1.57 5.57 14.80
C PHE A 46 -0.50 5.03 15.75
N THR A 47 -0.78 5.04 17.05
CA THR A 47 0.12 4.52 18.07
C THR A 47 -0.60 3.49 18.93
N ALA A 48 0.06 2.36 19.18
CA ALA A 48 -0.49 1.29 20.00
C ALA A 48 0.56 0.70 20.94
N LEU A 49 0.09 0.02 21.99
CA LEU A 49 0.97 -0.77 22.87
C LEU A 49 1.31 -2.13 22.25
N GLY A 50 0.40 -2.71 21.46
CA GLY A 50 0.60 -3.98 20.77
C GLY A 50 0.97 -3.80 19.29
N LEU A 51 1.79 -4.72 18.77
CA LEU A 51 2.08 -4.79 17.33
C LEU A 51 0.82 -5.10 16.52
N ALA A 52 0.01 -6.05 17.00
CA ALA A 52 -1.22 -6.48 16.34
C ALA A 52 -2.19 -5.31 16.12
N ASP A 53 -2.39 -4.44 17.12
CA ASP A 53 -3.27 -3.28 16.98
C ASP A 53 -2.76 -2.29 15.91
N ALA A 54 -1.43 -2.15 15.79
CA ALA A 54 -0.82 -1.28 14.78
C ALA A 54 -0.91 -1.88 13.37
N ASP A 55 -0.75 -3.20 13.23
CA ASP A 55 -0.92 -3.93 11.98
C ASP A 55 -2.40 -3.95 11.54
N ASP A 56 -3.34 -4.19 12.46
CA ASP A 56 -4.77 -4.16 12.19
C ASP A 56 -5.20 -2.78 11.68
N TRP A 57 -4.69 -1.71 12.29
CA TRP A 57 -4.90 -0.36 11.78
C TRP A 57 -4.32 -0.19 10.38
N ALA A 58 -3.10 -0.69 10.13
CA ALA A 58 -2.44 -0.60 8.83
C ALA A 58 -3.20 -1.32 7.71
N ASP A 59 -3.86 -2.44 8.03
CA ASP A 59 -4.63 -3.25 7.08
C ASP A 59 -5.97 -2.60 6.69
N VAL A 60 -6.62 -1.90 7.62
CA VAL A 60 -7.91 -1.22 7.35
C VAL A 60 -7.75 0.25 6.97
N HIS A 61 -6.55 0.82 7.11
CA HIS A 61 -6.29 2.22 6.81
C HIS A 61 -6.51 2.51 5.32
N THR A 62 -7.43 3.44 5.06
CA THR A 62 -7.69 3.96 3.72
C THR A 62 -7.45 5.47 3.74
N CYS A 63 -6.67 5.97 2.78
CA CYS A 63 -6.43 7.41 2.67
C CYS A 63 -7.64 8.13 2.08
N ASP A 64 -7.91 9.33 2.56
CA ASP A 64 -8.75 10.29 1.86
C ASP A 64 -8.03 10.75 0.56
N ALA A 65 -8.71 10.59 -0.57
CA ALA A 65 -8.11 10.87 -1.88
C ALA A 65 -7.82 12.36 -2.10
N GLU A 66 -8.69 13.24 -1.61
CA GLU A 66 -8.54 14.69 -1.75
C GLU A 66 -7.39 15.19 -0.87
N LEU A 67 -7.28 14.68 0.36
CA LEU A 67 -6.15 15.01 1.23
C LEU A 67 -4.82 14.56 0.63
N VAL A 68 -4.76 13.34 0.06
CA VAL A 68 -3.55 12.86 -0.62
C VAL A 68 -3.20 13.71 -1.83
N ALA A 69 -4.19 14.13 -2.63
CA ALA A 69 -3.95 15.01 -3.77
C ALA A 69 -3.38 16.37 -3.32
N LEU A 70 -3.98 16.99 -2.31
CA LEU A 70 -3.49 18.26 -1.74
C LEU A 70 -2.07 18.14 -1.17
N LEU A 71 -1.77 17.05 -0.44
CA LEU A 71 -0.43 16.81 0.07
C LEU A 71 0.58 16.58 -1.06
N ALA A 72 0.19 15.87 -2.12
CA ALA A 72 1.03 15.68 -3.28
C ALA A 72 1.30 17.01 -4.02
N GLU A 73 0.35 17.93 -4.08
CA GLU A 73 0.58 19.27 -4.62
C GLU A 73 1.55 20.08 -3.76
N VAL A 74 1.37 20.09 -2.44
CA VAL A 74 2.22 20.87 -1.53
C VAL A 74 3.66 20.32 -1.47
N VAL A 75 3.81 19.01 -1.30
CA VAL A 75 5.13 18.35 -1.27
C VAL A 75 5.76 18.34 -2.66
N GLY A 76 4.93 18.19 -3.71
CA GLY A 76 5.31 18.26 -5.12
C GLY A 76 5.55 19.69 -5.65
N ALA A 77 5.24 20.74 -4.91
CA ALA A 77 5.67 22.10 -5.25
C ALA A 77 7.04 22.44 -4.65
N GLY A 78 7.45 21.74 -3.58
CA GLY A 78 8.67 22.05 -2.82
C GLY A 78 9.99 21.56 -3.42
N TRP A 79 9.97 20.81 -4.52
CA TRP A 79 11.17 20.31 -5.23
C TRP A 79 11.45 21.06 -6.54
N ALA A 80 10.58 22.02 -6.91
CA ALA A 80 10.68 22.82 -8.13
C ALA A 80 11.12 24.28 -7.86
N ALA A 81 11.69 24.56 -6.68
CA ALA A 81 12.23 25.87 -6.30
C ALA A 81 13.75 25.81 -6.14
#